data_AF-A0A536JKU6-F1
#
_entry.id   AF-A0A536JKU6-F1
#
_cell.length_a   1.000
_cell.length_b   1.000
_cell.length_c   1.000
_cell.angle_alpha   90.00
_cell.angle_beta   90.00
_cell.angle_gamma   90.00
#
_symmetry.space_group_name_H-M   'P 1'
#
loop_
_entity.id
_entity.type
_entity.pdbx_description
1 polymer ?
#
loop_
_entity_poly.entity_id
_entity_poly.type
_entity_poly.pdbx_seq_one_letter_code
_entity_poly.pdbx_strand_id
1 'polypeptide(L)'
;PTAEGHGWRLDFRVAQLGNAYLHEFSVREVGRAAMRELSRRTSLTTQMAVLDHTDIVYIERQDASRRRSEPHVVTDIGSRLPAYCTSLGKAMLAFLPDDEIDRLYESPDELAP
;
A
#
# COMPACT_ATOMS: atom_id res chain seq x y z
N PRO A 1 28.75 -4.19 -3.43
CA PRO A 1 29.26 -4.44 -4.79
C PRO A 1 28.21 -5.15 -5.66
N THR A 2 27.70 -4.50 -6.71
CA THR A 2 27.06 -5.19 -7.85
C THR A 2 28.15 -5.87 -8.68
N ALA A 3 27.80 -6.95 -9.40
CA ALA A 3 28.75 -7.78 -10.15
C ALA A 3 29.52 -7.03 -11.25
N GLU A 4 29.12 -5.80 -11.58
CA GLU A 4 29.74 -4.95 -12.59
C GLU A 4 30.26 -3.66 -11.93
N GLY A 5 31.45 -3.73 -11.33
CA GLY A 5 32.47 -2.66 -11.15
C GLY A 5 32.14 -1.28 -10.56
N HIS A 6 31.01 -0.65 -10.87
CA HIS A 6 30.66 0.70 -10.45
C HIS A 6 29.16 0.77 -10.12
N GLY A 7 28.82 0.61 -8.85
CA GLY A 7 27.45 0.73 -8.38
C GLY A 7 27.40 1.15 -6.92
N TRP A 8 26.66 2.21 -6.65
CA TRP A 8 26.27 2.57 -5.29
C TRP A 8 25.14 1.64 -4.84
N ARG A 9 25.16 1.23 -3.58
CA ARG A 9 24.05 0.46 -2.98
C ARG A 9 23.55 1.20 -1.76
N LEU A 10 22.25 1.11 -1.53
CA LEU A 10 21.66 1.60 -0.29
C LEU A 10 22.30 0.86 0.88
N ASP A 11 22.71 1.63 1.89
CA ASP A 11 23.20 1.08 3.15
C ASP A 11 22.04 0.51 3.97
N PHE A 12 22.33 -0.43 4.87
CA PHE A 12 21.33 -1.02 5.75
C PHE A 12 20.61 0.02 6.63
N ARG A 13 21.24 1.17 6.91
CA ARG A 13 20.61 2.31 7.59
C ARG A 13 19.33 2.79 6.92
N VAL A 14 19.23 2.70 5.59
CA VAL A 14 18.01 3.08 4.85
C VAL A 14 16.86 2.11 5.18
N ALA A 15 17.15 0.81 5.26
CA ALA A 15 16.18 -0.19 5.68
C ALA A 15 15.77 0.00 7.16
N GLN A 16 16.71 0.36 8.04
CA GLN A 16 16.42 0.66 9.44
C GLN A 16 15.49 1.86 9.58
N LEU A 17 15.72 2.94 8.83
CA LEU A 17 14.86 4.14 8.83
C LEU A 17 13.44 3.81 8.38
N GLY A 18 13.30 3.08 7.27
CA GLY A 18 11.99 2.64 6.77
C GLY A 18 11.27 1.75 7.78
N ASN A 19 12.00 0.83 8.44
CA ASN A 19 11.41 -0.01 9.48
C ASN A 19 10.98 0.80 10.72
N ALA A 20 11.78 1.78 11.15
CA ALA A 20 11.43 2.65 12.26
C ALA A 20 10.14 3.45 11.98
N TYR A 21 10.02 4.05 10.80
CA TYR A 21 8.79 4.71 10.36
C TYR A 21 7.59 3.75 10.35
N LEU A 22 7.74 2.54 9.83
CA LEU A 22 6.66 1.54 9.80
C LEU A 22 6.26 1.04 11.20
N HIS A 23 7.17 1.09 12.19
CA HIS A 23 6.85 0.76 13.58
C HIS A 23 6.01 1.84 14.28
N GLU A 24 6.00 3.08 13.79
CA GLU A 24 5.09 4.12 14.27
C GLU A 24 3.64 3.86 13.82
N PHE A 25 3.43 3.08 12.75
CA PHE A 25 2.10 2.66 12.30
C PHE A 25 1.55 1.48 13.12
N SER A 26 0.97 1.78 14.28
CA SER A 26 0.21 0.82 15.10
C SER A 26 -0.88 0.07 14.30
N VAL A 27 -1.45 0.72 13.30
CA VAL A 27 -2.48 0.17 12.40
C VAL A 27 -1.98 -1.10 11.70
N ARG A 28 -0.70 -1.17 11.31
CA ARG A 28 -0.15 -2.34 10.63
C ARG A 28 -0.12 -3.56 11.54
N GLU A 29 0.34 -3.38 12.77
CA GLU A 29 0.45 -4.45 13.75
C GLU A 29 -0.93 -4.97 14.17
N VAL A 30 -1.86 -4.06 14.46
CA VAL A 30 -3.25 -4.38 14.82
C VAL A 30 -3.99 -5.05 13.66
N GLY A 31 -3.82 -4.54 12.44
CA GLY A 31 -4.52 -5.02 11.25
C GLY A 31 -4.12 -6.43 10.81
N ARG A 32 -2.87 -6.86 11.05
CA ARG A 32 -2.37 -8.17 10.59
C ARG A 32 -3.18 -9.37 11.10
N ALA A 33 -3.69 -9.32 12.33
CA ALA A 33 -4.51 -10.41 12.86
C ALA A 33 -5.84 -10.51 12.11
N ALA A 34 -6.51 -9.37 11.89
CA ALA A 34 -7.76 -9.28 11.16
C ALA A 34 -7.59 -9.68 9.69
N MET A 35 -6.52 -9.22 9.03
CA MET A 35 -6.23 -9.58 7.64
C MET A 35 -5.96 -11.08 7.45
N ARG A 36 -5.23 -11.71 8.38
CA ARG A 36 -5.01 -13.16 8.36
C ARG A 36 -6.32 -13.93 8.47
N GLU A 37 -7.19 -13.50 9.38
CA GLU A 37 -8.50 -14.13 9.55
C GLU A 37 -9.40 -13.91 8.32
N LEU A 38 -9.38 -12.72 7.72
CA LEU A 38 -10.13 -12.41 6.50
C LEU A 38 -9.65 -13.25 5.31
N SER A 39 -8.33 -13.33 5.10
CA SER A 39 -7.74 -14.18 4.05
C SER A 39 -8.09 -15.65 4.28
N ARG A 40 -8.05 -16.14 5.53
CA ARG A 40 -8.43 -17.52 5.86
C ARG A 40 -9.89 -17.82 5.55
N ARG A 41 -10.80 -16.88 5.85
CA ARG A 41 -12.25 -17.03 5.64
C ARG A 41 -12.63 -16.93 4.16
N THR A 42 -12.01 -16.02 3.42
CA THR A 42 -12.34 -15.76 2.02
C THR A 42 -11.53 -16.61 1.05
N SER A 43 -10.39 -17.15 1.49
CA SER A 43 -9.35 -17.72 0.63
C SER A 43 -8.82 -16.74 -0.43
N LEU A 44 -8.98 -15.42 -0.21
CA LEU A 44 -8.53 -14.36 -1.11
C LEU A 44 -7.35 -13.59 -0.52
N THR A 45 -6.52 -13.01 -1.39
CA THR A 45 -5.45 -12.10 -0.98
C THR A 45 -6.05 -10.86 -0.35
N THR A 46 -5.62 -10.54 0.87
CA THR A 46 -6.06 -9.37 1.61
C THR A 46 -4.94 -8.34 1.62
N GLN A 47 -5.28 -7.09 1.33
CA GLN A 47 -4.33 -5.98 1.23
C GLN A 47 -4.75 -4.85 2.17
N MET A 48 -3.77 -4.12 2.69
CA MET A 48 -3.98 -2.94 3.51
C MET A 48 -3.08 -1.82 3.02
N ALA A 49 -3.65 -0.63 2.95
CA ALA A 49 -2.98 0.57 2.48
C ALA A 49 -3.33 1.74 3.39
N VAL A 50 -2.52 2.79 3.32
CA VAL A 50 -2.82 4.11 3.87
C VAL A 50 -3.07 5.08 2.73
N LEU A 51 -3.93 6.07 2.95
CA LEU A 51 -4.08 7.20 2.05
C LEU A 51 -2.93 8.18 2.31
N ASP A 52 -2.26 8.60 1.24
CA ASP A 52 -1.21 9.61 1.26
C ASP A 52 -1.44 10.58 0.11
N HIS A 53 -2.01 11.75 0.43
CA HIS A 53 -2.53 12.70 -0.55
C HIS A 53 -3.49 12.01 -1.55
N THR A 54 -3.18 12.06 -2.84
CA THR A 54 -4.01 11.51 -3.93
C THR A 54 -3.72 10.04 -4.25
N ASP A 55 -2.82 9.41 -3.51
CA ASP A 55 -2.41 8.01 -3.68
C ASP A 55 -2.77 7.13 -2.48
N ILE A 56 -2.82 5.83 -2.73
CA ILE A 56 -2.69 4.82 -1.68
C ILE A 56 -1.27 4.26 -1.65
N VAL A 57 -0.77 3.97 -0.45
CA VAL A 57 0.50 3.25 -0.24
C VAL A 57 0.21 1.92 0.43
N TYR A 58 0.57 0.81 -0.22
CA TYR A 58 0.40 -0.51 0.37
C TYR A 58 1.37 -0.73 1.52
N ILE A 59 0.84 -1.03 2.70
CA ILE A 59 1.64 -1.23 3.91
C ILE A 59 1.66 -2.68 4.39
N GLU A 60 0.71 -3.51 3.96
CA GLU A 60 0.65 -4.92 4.30
C GLU A 60 -0.09 -5.75 3.25
N ARG A 61 0.34 -7.00 3.08
CA ARG A 61 -0.31 -7.99 2.22
C ARG A 61 -0.36 -9.35 2.90
N GLN A 62 -1.50 -10.01 2.81
CA GLN A 62 -1.71 -11.38 3.27
C GLN A 62 -2.19 -12.24 2.10
N ASP A 63 -1.33 -13.14 1.62
CA ASP A 63 -1.61 -13.98 0.46
C ASP A 63 -2.71 -15.00 0.75
N ALA A 64 -3.48 -15.35 -0.29
CA ALA A 64 -4.46 -16.44 -0.24
C ALA A 64 -3.80 -17.80 0.05
N SER A 65 -4.44 -18.61 0.90
CA SER A 65 -3.96 -19.96 1.26
C SER A 65 -4.09 -20.99 0.14
N ARG A 66 -5.01 -20.79 -0.83
CA ARG A 66 -5.27 -21.72 -1.93
C ARG A 66 -4.86 -21.11 -3.26
N ARG A 67 -3.56 -21.13 -3.53
CA ARG A 67 -2.99 -20.89 -4.86
C ARG A 67 -3.47 -21.97 -5.82
N ARG A 68 -4.35 -21.66 -6.77
CA ARG A 68 -4.39 -22.46 -8.01
C ARG A 68 -4.87 -21.75 -9.28
N SER A 69 -5.56 -20.60 -9.23
CA SER A 69 -6.12 -20.05 -10.49
C SER A 69 -6.45 -18.54 -10.54
N GLU A 70 -6.11 -17.73 -9.54
CA GLU A 70 -6.45 -16.29 -9.58
C GLU A 70 -5.32 -15.42 -10.15
N PRO A 71 -5.64 -14.34 -10.87
CA PRO A 71 -4.65 -13.39 -11.37
C PRO A 71 -3.78 -12.86 -10.22
N HIS A 72 -2.47 -13.05 -10.36
CA HIS A 72 -1.50 -12.51 -9.42
C HIS A 72 -1.39 -11.00 -9.61
N VAL A 73 -2.12 -10.22 -8.80
CA VAL A 73 -1.77 -8.81 -8.61
C VAL A 73 -0.56 -8.79 -7.68
N VAL A 74 0.62 -8.62 -8.27
CA VAL A 74 1.86 -8.42 -7.52
C VAL A 74 1.89 -6.97 -7.09
N THR A 75 1.59 -6.75 -5.82
CA THR A 75 1.69 -5.45 -5.17
C THR A 75 2.81 -5.52 -4.16
N ASP A 76 3.88 -4.77 -4.38
CA ASP A 76 4.97 -4.67 -3.42
C ASP A 76 4.57 -3.75 -2.26
N ILE A 77 5.02 -4.08 -1.05
CA ILE A 77 4.85 -3.20 0.10
C ILE A 77 5.67 -1.94 -0.15
N GLY A 78 5.05 -0.78 0.01
CA GLY A 78 5.59 0.53 -0.32
C GLY A 78 5.22 1.03 -1.71
N SER A 79 4.63 0.20 -2.57
CA SER A 79 4.14 0.66 -3.88
C SER A 79 2.96 1.62 -3.73
N ARG A 80 2.90 2.59 -4.66
CA ARG A 80 1.87 3.61 -4.74
C ARG A 80 0.94 3.37 -5.91
N LEU A 81 -0.34 3.67 -5.74
CA LEU A 81 -1.32 3.73 -6.82
C LEU A 81 -2.26 4.92 -6.60
N PRO A 82 -2.78 5.57 -7.65
CA PRO A 82 -3.75 6.63 -7.48
C PRO A 82 -4.98 6.17 -6.70
N ALA A 83 -5.38 6.95 -5.70
CA ALA A 83 -6.49 6.59 -4.81
C ALA A 83 -7.83 6.54 -5.56
N TYR A 84 -8.04 7.44 -6.53
CA TYR A 84 -9.29 7.55 -7.28
C TYR A 84 -9.64 6.28 -8.09
N CYS A 85 -8.63 5.50 -8.51
CA CYS A 85 -8.82 4.32 -9.36
C CYS A 85 -8.73 2.97 -8.61
N THR A 86 -8.56 2.99 -7.29
CA THR A 86 -8.46 1.77 -6.47
C THR A 86 -9.67 1.59 -5.55
N SER A 87 -9.98 0.35 -5.19
CA SER A 87 -11.07 0.08 -4.23
C SER A 87 -10.76 0.64 -2.83
N LEU A 88 -9.52 0.45 -2.36
CA LEU A 88 -9.04 0.97 -1.07
C LEU A 88 -9.04 2.51 -1.07
N GLY A 89 -8.54 3.14 -2.13
CA GLY A 89 -8.49 4.60 -2.23
C GLY A 89 -9.87 5.21 -2.24
N LYS A 90 -10.78 4.75 -3.11
CA LYS A 90 -12.18 5.20 -3.10
C LYS A 90 -12.87 5.01 -1.75
N ALA A 91 -12.62 3.87 -1.08
CA ALA A 91 -13.19 3.62 0.23
C ALA A 91 -12.66 4.58 1.30
N MET A 92 -11.41 5.03 1.23
CA MET A 92 -10.84 6.02 2.15
C MET A 92 -11.30 7.44 1.82
N LEU A 93 -11.25 7.83 0.53
CA LEU A 93 -11.69 9.14 0.05
C LEU A 93 -13.16 9.41 0.39
N ALA A 94 -14.02 8.38 0.37
CA ALA A 94 -15.44 8.52 0.70
C ALA A 94 -15.74 8.98 2.14
N PHE A 95 -14.74 8.98 3.03
CA PHE A 95 -14.87 9.47 4.41
C PHE A 95 -14.21 10.83 4.65
N LEU A 96 -13.59 11.43 3.62
CA LEU A 96 -13.06 12.79 3.73
C LEU A 96 -14.18 13.82 3.50
N PRO A 97 -14.09 15.01 4.14
CA PRO A 97 -14.92 16.15 3.79
C PRO A 97 -14.77 16.56 2.33
N ASP A 98 -15.85 17.03 1.71
CA ASP A 98 -15.84 17.45 0.31
C ASP A 98 -14.79 18.55 0.04
N ASP A 99 -14.58 19.48 0.97
CA ASP A 99 -13.57 20.53 0.83
C ASP A 99 -12.13 20.00 0.89
N GLU A 100 -11.90 18.84 1.49
CA GLU A 100 -10.61 18.17 1.47
C GLU A 100 -10.40 17.43 0.14
N ILE A 101 -11.45 16.80 -0.40
CA ILE A 101 -11.43 16.19 -1.73
C ILE A 101 -11.18 17.24 -2.82
N ASP A 102 -11.87 18.38 -2.76
CA ASP A 102 -11.68 19.48 -3.71
C ASP A 102 -10.25 20.00 -3.69
N ARG A 103 -9.66 20.14 -2.50
CA ARG A 103 -8.24 20.54 -2.34
C ARG A 103 -7.27 19.48 -2.86
N LEU A 104 -7.57 18.20 -2.67
CA LEU A 104 -6.74 17.09 -3.14
C LEU A 104 -6.75 16.95 -4.66
N TYR A 105 -7.76 17.46 -5.35
CA TYR A 105 -7.92 17.29 -6.81
C TYR A 105 -8.19 18.63 -7.53
N GLU A 106 -7.66 19.74 -6.98
CA GLU A 106 -7.84 21.08 -7.53
C GLU A 106 -7.19 21.23 -8.92
N SER A 107 -6.16 20.44 -9.23
CA SER A 107 -5.48 20.42 -10.53
C SER A 107 -5.91 19.22 -11.40
N PRO A 108 -6.39 19.42 -12.64
CA PRO A 108 -6.81 18.34 -13.55
C PRO A 108 -5.70 17.33 -13.92
N ASP A 109 -4.43 17.72 -13.81
CA ASP A 109 -3.28 16.87 -14.13
C ASP A 109 -3.11 15.70 -13.13
N GLU A 110 -3.75 15.76 -11.95
CA GLU A 110 -3.66 14.75 -10.89
C GLU A 110 -4.60 13.55 -11.09
N LEU A 111 -5.45 13.59 -12.11
CA LEU A 111 -6.37 12.52 -12.49
C LEU A 111 -5.90 11.73 -13.73
N ALA A 112 -4.72 12.05 -14.28
CA ALA A 112 -4.18 11.35 -15.44
C ALA A 112 -3.59 9.97 -15.06
N PRO A 113 -3.77 8.93 -15.92
CA PRO A 113 -3.24 7.59 -15.70
C PRO A 113 -1.73 7.45 -15.92
#